data_AF-A0A256YC81-F1
#
_entry.id   AF-A0A256YC81-F1
#
_cell.length_a   1.000
_cell.length_b   1.000
_cell.length_c   1.000
_cell.angle_alpha   90.00
_cell.angle_beta   90.00
_cell.angle_gamma   90.00
#
_symmetry.space_group_name_H-M   'P 1'
#
loop_
_entity.id
_entity.type
_entity.pdbx_description
1 polymer ?
#
loop_
_entity_poly.entity_id
_entity_poly.type
_entity_poly.pdbx_seq_one_letter_code
_entity_poly.pdbx_strand_id
1 'polypeptide(L)'
;MDEFILIALKRGGKQEYEKIVFTDNTIYINDKKYDIEDLLSIEGEIKDHIKIYEYKGEDNYIEHVLPVGYIRLKFKNNLEVTLETMNPLSKIEELVIKINSLYIDRGVSKLGLIESSIDRVVYVRSVQ
;
A
#
# COMPACT_ATOMS: atom_id res chain seq x y z
N MET A 1 -12.58 2.74 -16.89
CA MET A 1 -12.27 1.98 -15.66
C MET A 1 -10.95 2.54 -15.18
N ASP A 2 -10.96 3.21 -14.02
CA ASP A 2 -9.76 3.81 -13.47
C ASP A 2 -9.03 2.74 -12.65
N GLU A 3 -8.07 2.07 -13.29
CA GLU A 3 -7.21 1.11 -12.61
C GLU A 3 -6.13 1.84 -11.81
N PHE A 4 -5.92 1.41 -10.57
CA PHE A 4 -4.80 1.87 -9.76
C PHE A 4 -3.76 0.77 -9.60
N ILE A 5 -2.55 1.03 -10.09
CA ILE A 5 -1.44 0.08 -10.00
C ILE A 5 -0.51 0.54 -8.89
N LEU A 6 -0.34 -0.31 -7.88
CA LEU A 6 0.69 -0.16 -6.84
C LEU A 6 1.77 -1.21 -7.07
N ILE A 7 3.00 -0.77 -7.33
CA ILE A 7 4.15 -1.67 -7.43
C ILE A 7 4.86 -1.70 -6.08
N ALA A 8 5.04 -2.90 -5.54
CA ALA A 8 5.73 -3.18 -4.28
C ALA A 8 6.81 -4.25 -4.50
N LEU A 9 7.74 -4.34 -3.56
CA LEU A 9 8.77 -5.38 -3.49
C LEU A 9 8.33 -6.44 -2.49
N LYS A 10 8.66 -7.71 -2.74
CA LYS A 10 8.48 -8.76 -1.73
C LYS A 10 9.82 -9.23 -1.21
N ARG A 11 9.91 -9.33 0.12
CA ARG A 11 11.07 -9.88 0.78
C ARG A 11 11.03 -11.41 0.78
N GLY A 12 11.92 -12.02 0.00
CA GLY A 12 12.19 -13.46 0.10
C GLY A 12 13.25 -13.93 -0.89
N GLY A 13 14.53 -13.93 -0.50
CA GLY A 13 15.67 -14.59 -1.17
C GLY A 13 16.06 -14.11 -2.58
N LYS A 14 15.08 -13.87 -3.45
CA LYS A 14 15.15 -13.25 -4.76
C LYS A 14 14.35 -11.96 -4.66
N GLN A 15 14.93 -10.84 -5.07
CA GLN A 15 14.20 -9.57 -5.16
C GLN A 15 13.15 -9.70 -6.28
N GLU A 16 11.96 -10.19 -5.93
CA GLU A 16 10.82 -10.27 -6.83
C GLU A 16 9.90 -9.06 -6.59
N TYR A 17 9.57 -8.35 -7.66
CA TYR A 17 8.64 -7.23 -7.62
C TYR A 17 7.21 -7.79 -7.66
N GLU A 18 6.41 -7.49 -6.64
CA GLU A 18 4.99 -7.82 -6.63
C GLU A 18 4.20 -6.61 -7.15
N LYS A 19 3.53 -6.83 -8.28
CA LYS A 19 2.57 -5.87 -8.82
C LYS A 19 1.23 -6.10 -8.15
N ILE A 20 0.69 -5.02 -7.58
CA ILE A 20 -0.67 -4.99 -7.07
C ILE A 20 -1.50 -4.11 -7.97
N VAL A 21 -2.61 -4.64 -8.43
CA VAL A 21 -3.54 -3.89 -9.27
C VAL A 21 -4.88 -3.84 -8.56
N PHE A 22 -5.29 -2.64 -8.21
CA PHE A 22 -6.63 -2.33 -7.75
C PHE A 22 -7.45 -1.96 -8.98
N THR A 23 -8.46 -2.77 -9.26
CA THR A 23 -9.47 -2.54 -10.31
C THR A 23 -10.82 -2.25 -9.65
N ASP A 24 -11.88 -2.13 -10.44
CA ASP A 24 -13.22 -1.77 -9.99
C ASP A 24 -13.83 -2.66 -8.90
N ASN A 25 -13.46 -3.94 -8.79
CA ASN A 25 -13.99 -4.87 -7.77
C ASN A 25 -12.93 -5.77 -7.15
N THR A 26 -11.68 -5.62 -7.57
CA THR A 26 -10.72 -6.69 -7.41
C THR A 26 -9.35 -6.15 -7.17
N ILE A 27 -8.70 -6.75 -6.18
CA ILE A 27 -7.28 -6.58 -5.91
C ILE A 27 -6.58 -7.79 -6.52
N TYR A 28 -5.68 -7.53 -7.47
CA TYR A 28 -4.78 -8.54 -8.03
C TYR A 28 -3.44 -8.41 -7.33
N ILE A 29 -2.91 -9.52 -6.81
CA ILE A 29 -1.56 -9.60 -6.24
C ILE A 29 -0.88 -10.78 -6.92
N ASN A 30 0.04 -10.48 -7.83
CA ASN A 30 0.56 -11.45 -8.82
C ASN A 30 -0.60 -12.14 -9.56
N ASP A 31 -0.66 -13.48 -9.54
CA ASP A 31 -1.70 -14.28 -10.21
C ASP A 31 -2.95 -14.51 -9.34
N LYS A 32 -2.97 -13.95 -8.12
CA LYS A 32 -4.08 -14.15 -7.19
C LYS A 32 -5.06 -12.99 -7.24
N LYS A 33 -6.35 -13.36 -7.20
CA LYS A 33 -7.49 -12.45 -7.21
C LYS A 33 -8.13 -12.38 -5.82
N TYR A 34 -8.40 -11.17 -5.35
CA TYR A 34 -9.04 -10.90 -4.06
C TYR A 34 -10.20 -9.94 -4.25
N ASP A 35 -11.29 -10.16 -3.51
CA ASP A 35 -12.42 -9.24 -3.48
C ASP A 35 -12.09 -8.05 -2.56
N ILE A 36 -12.39 -6.84 -3.03
CA ILE A 36 -12.27 -5.62 -2.25
C ILE A 36 -13.26 -5.55 -1.09
N GLU A 37 -14.42 -6.21 -1.19
CA GLU A 37 -15.40 -6.31 -0.10
C GLU A 37 -14.86 -7.11 1.08
N ASP A 38 -13.90 -7.99 0.82
CA ASP A 38 -13.25 -8.80 1.84
C ASP A 38 -12.07 -8.10 2.51
N LEU A 39 -11.60 -6.97 1.97
CA LEU A 39 -10.55 -6.17 2.58
C LEU A 39 -11.06 -5.50 3.87
N LEU A 40 -10.49 -5.90 5.00
CA LEU A 40 -10.84 -5.42 6.34
C LEU A 40 -9.97 -4.27 6.80
N SER A 41 -8.65 -4.34 6.54
CA SER A 41 -7.73 -3.28 6.96
C SER A 41 -6.52 -3.16 6.04
N ILE A 42 -5.95 -1.95 6.06
CA ILE A 42 -4.70 -1.61 5.41
C ILE A 42 -3.79 -0.97 6.47
N GLU A 43 -2.61 -1.54 6.67
CA GLU A 43 -1.63 -1.05 7.64
C GLU A 43 -0.34 -0.66 6.95
N GLY A 44 0.16 0.53 7.27
CA GLY A 44 1.46 1.05 6.84
C GLY A 44 2.40 1.10 7.99
N GLU A 45 3.64 0.69 7.77
CA GLU A 45 4.67 0.75 8.81
C GLU A 45 6.02 1.10 8.19
N ILE A 46 6.70 2.11 8.72
CA ILE A 46 8.09 2.43 8.39
C ILE A 46 9.00 1.51 9.22
N LYS A 47 10.04 0.98 8.58
CA LYS A 47 11.01 0.08 9.22
C LYS A 47 12.43 0.59 9.15
N ASP A 48 12.75 1.29 8.08
CA ASP A 48 14.08 1.81 7.85
C ASP A 48 14.00 3.01 6.89
N HIS A 49 15.14 3.58 6.56
CA HIS A 49 15.29 4.63 5.59
C HIS A 49 16.41 4.28 4.62
N ILE A 50 16.19 4.51 3.33
CA ILE A 50 17.22 4.38 2.31
C ILE A 50 17.69 5.76 1.87
N LYS A 51 19.00 5.85 1.59
CA LYS A 51 19.59 7.04 0.97
C LYS A 51 19.70 6.83 -0.52
N ILE A 52 19.15 7.76 -1.29
CA ILE A 52 19.24 7.79 -2.75
C ILE A 52 20.00 9.05 -3.15
N TYR A 53 20.99 8.89 -4.03
CA TYR A 53 21.77 9.99 -4.55
C TYR A 53 21.34 10.27 -5.99
N GLU A 54 20.74 11.44 -6.22
CA GLU A 54 20.39 11.91 -7.55
C GLU A 54 21.58 12.69 -8.13
N TYR A 55 22.16 12.17 -9.21
CA TYR A 55 23.26 12.83 -9.91
C TYR A 55 22.73 14.02 -10.73
N LYS A 56 23.32 15.20 -10.51
CA LYS A 56 22.95 16.43 -11.24
C LYS A 56 24.02 16.98 -12.18
N GLY A 57 25.11 16.25 -12.39
CA GLY A 57 26.26 16.71 -13.19
C GLY A 57 27.38 17.30 -12.34
N GLU A 58 28.59 17.37 -12.90
CA GLU A 58 29.78 18.02 -12.30
C GLU A 58 30.03 17.62 -10.83
N ASP A 59 30.03 16.31 -10.55
CA ASP A 59 30.24 15.74 -9.21
C ASP A 59 29.24 16.21 -8.13
N ASN A 60 28.12 16.84 -8.52
CA ASN A 60 27.06 17.24 -7.61
C ASN A 60 26.00 16.14 -7.48
N TYR A 61 25.73 15.76 -6.22
CA TYR A 61 24.69 14.81 -5.86
C TYR A 61 23.69 15.46 -4.91
N ILE A 62 22.39 15.19 -5.11
CA ILE A 62 21.37 15.47 -4.11
C ILE A 62 21.10 14.18 -3.34
N GLU A 63 21.26 14.22 -2.02
CA GLU A 63 20.86 13.13 -1.13
C GLU A 63 19.36 13.23 -0.81
N HIS A 64 18.64 12.16 -1.07
CA HIS A 64 17.25 11.96 -0.68
C HIS A 64 17.18 10.82 0.34
N VAL A 65 16.51 11.05 1.47
CA VAL A 65 16.25 10.00 2.47
C VAL A 65 14.80 9.58 2.33
N LEU A 66 14.56 8.34 1.89
CA LEU A 66 13.21 7.81 1.70
C LEU A 66 12.90 6.73 2.75
N PRO A 67 11.79 6.84 3.49
CA PRO A 67 11.35 5.77 4.37
C PRO A 67 11.01 4.52 3.55
N VAL A 68 11.41 3.37 4.08
CA VAL A 68 11.02 2.05 3.57
C VAL A 68 10.33 1.28 4.68
N GLY A 69 9.41 0.42 4.27
CA GLY A 69 8.74 -0.46 5.21
C GLY A 69 7.63 -1.23 4.54
N TYR A 70 6.54 -1.46 5.25
CA TYR A 70 5.54 -2.43 4.85
C TYR A 70 4.16 -1.81 4.63
N ILE A 71 3.43 -2.40 3.68
CA ILE A 71 1.98 -2.33 3.57
C ILE A 71 1.43 -3.73 3.88
N ARG A 72 0.52 -3.85 4.84
CA ARG A 72 -0.19 -5.08 5.15
C ARG A 72 -1.67 -4.93 4.79
N LEU A 73 -2.18 -5.88 4.02
CA LEU A 73 -3.59 -5.99 3.64
C LEU A 73 -4.19 -7.19 4.37
N LYS A 74 -5.25 -6.97 5.17
CA LYS A 74 -5.95 -8.05 5.89
C LYS A 74 -7.34 -8.27 5.32
N PHE A 75 -7.71 -9.52 5.11
CA PHE A 75 -8.98 -9.93 4.52
C PHE A 75 -9.82 -10.78 5.49
N LYS A 76 -11.14 -10.88 5.25
CA LYS A 76 -12.11 -11.63 6.09
C LYS A 76 -11.71 -13.08 6.42
N ASN A 77 -10.99 -13.76 5.52
CA ASN A 77 -10.60 -15.17 5.68
C ASN A 77 -9.29 -15.36 6.47
N ASN A 78 -8.94 -14.42 7.37
CA ASN A 78 -7.63 -14.34 8.05
C ASN A 78 -6.42 -14.35 7.09
N LEU A 79 -6.66 -13.98 5.83
CA LEU A 79 -5.62 -13.88 4.84
C LEU A 79 -4.95 -12.52 5.00
N GLU A 80 -3.62 -12.55 5.12
CA GLU A 80 -2.80 -11.36 5.22
C GLU A 80 -1.79 -11.35 4.08
N VAL A 81 -1.65 -10.19 3.44
CA VAL A 81 -0.62 -9.96 2.42
C VAL A 81 0.26 -8.81 2.88
N THR A 82 1.54 -9.09 3.06
CA THR A 82 2.56 -8.11 3.45
C THR A 82 3.45 -7.79 2.25
N LEU A 83 3.67 -6.50 2.04
CA LEU A 83 4.32 -5.94 0.87
C LEU A 83 5.37 -4.95 1.36
N GLU A 84 6.55 -4.93 0.76
CA GLU A 84 7.59 -3.96 1.07
C GLU A 84 7.56 -2.82 0.06
N THR A 85 7.73 -1.59 0.52
CA THR A 85 7.73 -0.43 -0.37
C THR A 85 8.49 0.75 0.22
N MET A 86 9.00 1.60 -0.68
CA MET A 86 9.34 2.99 -0.35
C MET A 86 8.08 3.80 -0.09
N ASN A 87 8.16 4.74 0.84
CA ASN A 87 7.09 5.65 1.27
C ASN A 87 5.78 4.92 1.60
N PRO A 88 5.79 3.93 2.50
CA PRO A 88 4.61 3.11 2.79
C PRO A 88 3.40 3.94 3.24
N LEU A 89 3.62 4.99 4.04
CA LEU A 89 2.55 5.83 4.56
C LEU A 89 1.86 6.63 3.45
N SER A 90 2.62 7.35 2.62
CA SER A 90 2.08 8.12 1.49
C SER A 90 1.34 7.23 0.50
N LYS A 91 1.89 6.05 0.18
CA LYS A 91 1.24 5.10 -0.73
C LYS A 91 -0.08 4.56 -0.18
N ILE A 92 -0.17 4.34 1.13
CA ILE A 92 -1.42 3.90 1.76
C ILE A 92 -2.45 5.01 1.78
N GLU A 93 -2.06 6.25 2.08
CA GLU A 93 -2.98 7.38 2.03
C GLU A 93 -3.61 7.53 0.64
N GLU A 94 -2.78 7.51 -0.41
CA GLU A 94 -3.26 7.51 -1.81
C GLU A 94 -4.18 6.33 -2.10
N LEU A 95 -3.80 5.13 -1.66
CA LEU A 95 -4.58 3.91 -1.86
C LEU A 95 -5.96 4.01 -1.18
N VAL A 96 -6.00 4.45 0.07
CA VAL A 96 -7.25 4.56 0.85
C VAL A 96 -8.17 5.62 0.26
N ILE A 97 -7.64 6.76 -0.18
CA ILE A 97 -8.42 7.79 -0.88
C ILE A 97 -9.06 7.18 -2.13
N LYS A 98 -8.27 6.48 -2.95
CA LYS A 98 -8.77 5.86 -4.18
C LYS A 98 -9.81 4.78 -3.92
N ILE A 99 -9.58 3.90 -2.94
CA ILE A 99 -10.58 2.89 -2.54
C ILE A 99 -11.85 3.60 -2.07
N ASN A 100 -11.76 4.55 -1.14
CA ASN A 100 -12.95 5.22 -0.64
C ASN A 100 -13.72 5.99 -1.75
N SER A 101 -13.03 6.54 -2.75
CA SER A 101 -13.65 7.21 -3.89
C SER A 101 -14.29 6.23 -4.88
N LEU A 102 -13.63 5.12 -5.23
CA LEU A 102 -14.15 4.15 -6.20
C LEU A 102 -15.36 3.36 -5.69
N TYR A 103 -15.45 3.19 -4.37
CA TYR A 103 -16.41 2.25 -3.78
C TYR A 103 -17.55 2.91 -2.99
N ILE A 104 -17.56 4.25 -2.90
CA ILE A 104 -18.61 5.01 -2.18
C ILE A 104 -20.01 4.76 -2.76
N ASP A 105 -20.13 4.71 -4.09
CA ASP A 105 -21.42 4.58 -4.79
C ASP A 105 -21.98 3.15 -4.75
N ARG A 106 -21.21 2.19 -4.20
CA ARG A 106 -21.57 0.76 -4.17
C ARG A 106 -22.01 0.29 -2.79
N GLY A 107 -22.12 1.20 -1.82
CA GLY A 107 -22.51 0.86 -0.45
C GLY A 107 -21.45 0.08 0.31
N VAL A 108 -20.21 -0.02 -0.21
CA VAL A 108 -19.09 -0.61 0.52
C VAL A 108 -18.63 0.36 1.60
N SER A 109 -18.50 -0.13 2.83
CA SER A 109 -18.02 0.69 3.95
C SER A 109 -16.64 1.31 3.67
N LYS A 110 -16.51 2.60 4.00
CA LYS A 110 -15.26 3.33 3.89
C LYS A 110 -14.20 2.75 4.84
N LEU A 111 -12.96 2.77 4.40
CA LEU A 111 -11.78 2.61 5.26
C LEU A 111 -11.56 3.91 6.03
N GLY A 112 -11.69 3.84 7.36
CA GLY A 112 -11.43 4.94 8.28
C GLY A 112 -10.07 4.80 8.95
N LEU A 113 -9.40 5.92 9.21
CA LEU A 113 -8.18 5.93 10.01
C LEU A 113 -8.51 5.59 11.47
N ILE A 114 -7.82 4.62 12.06
CA ILE A 114 -8.01 4.23 13.46
C ILE A 114 -6.78 4.47 14.35
N GLU A 115 -5.58 4.41 13.77
CA GLU A 115 -4.32 4.59 14.49
C GLU A 115 -3.34 5.28 13.56
N SER A 116 -2.64 6.28 14.08
CA SER A 116 -1.56 6.97 13.37
C SER A 116 -0.46 7.32 14.35
N SER A 117 0.76 7.04 13.93
CA SER A 117 2.01 7.44 14.56
C SER A 117 3.03 7.81 13.47
N ILE A 118 4.19 8.32 13.88
CA ILE A 118 5.25 8.71 12.96
C ILE A 118 5.66 7.53 12.06
N ASP A 119 5.67 6.31 12.61
CA ASP A 119 6.17 5.12 11.92
C ASP A 119 5.07 4.16 11.51
N ARG A 120 3.79 4.45 11.78
CA ARG A 120 2.69 3.50 11.51
C ARG A 120 1.37 4.21 11.26
N VAL A 121 0.61 3.71 10.29
CA VAL A 121 -0.78 4.14 10.05
C VAL A 121 -1.65 2.92 9.82
N VAL A 122 -2.86 2.91 10.40
CA VAL A 122 -3.81 1.81 10.26
C VAL A 122 -5.18 2.33 9.86
N TYR A 123 -5.67 1.83 8.72
CA TYR A 123 -7.02 2.05 8.26
C TYR A 123 -7.84 0.77 8.41
N VAL A 124 -9.02 0.87 8.98
CA VAL A 124 -9.95 -0.26 9.15
C VAL A 124 -11.28 0.08 8.52
N ARG A 125 -11.89 -0.93 7.92
CA ARG A 125 -13.22 -0.83 7.36
C ARG A 125 -14.21 -0.89 8.50
N SER A 126 -15.08 0.12 8.60
CA SER A 126 -16.16 0.10 9.57
C SER A 126 -17.11 -1.07 9.24
N VAL A 127 -17.13 -2.07 10.11
CA VAL A 127 -18.13 -3.14 10.06
C VAL A 127 -19.40 -2.54 10.68
N GLN A 128 -20.43 -2.33 9.86
CA GLN A 128 -21.77 -1.97 10.34
C GLN A 128 -22.55 -3.23 10.70
#